data_AF-A0A8S3T017-F1
#
_entry.id   AF-A0A8S3T017-F1
#
_cell.length_a   1.000
_cell.length_b   1.000
_cell.length_c   1.000
_cell.angle_alpha   90.00
_cell.angle_beta   90.00
_cell.angle_gamma   90.00
#
_symmetry.space_group_name_H-M   'P 1'
#
loop_
_entity.id
_entity.type
_entity.pdbx_description
1 polymer ?
#
loop_
_entity_poly.entity_id
_entity_poly.type
_entity_poly.pdbx_seq_one_letter_code
_entity_poly.pdbx_strand_id
1 'polypeptide(L)'
;MYNNHKKGNNYCCCVSRLNVKDSSIEKKWENIKEVYQNTSEKIIGFRKSSSKQWLTSDTWKAVDERAKLKEKVLSTRSSRLKEQTQKEYAEKDKEVKKRARKDKKNHLEERAEEAEKAAARGDLSTVYKITKELCGQSKQPPPVKDNNGKIITTEREQAARSYNVDVDKVSISGISSGAGFATQMHVIHSASFIGVGVVAGVPYGCAHGSSIAALACMKIPMFESVSSMEHLTVSEASKGNIDAVSNMKNDRVYVFAGRADTQINPRENQQPRRFCPELLTFDQSEFTENSTSGYSMDKTGYVYIPSGCSQNTKCKLHIALHGCKMGRHYIDDVYVKHTGYNEVGELNNIIILYPQAVPNSKNADGCWDMYGFTGQNYATNKGLQVMAMDNMRERVLGQ
;
A
#
# COMPACT_ATOMS: atom_id res chain seq x y z
N MET A 1 -27.54 -22.21 -27.80
CA MET A 1 -28.73 -22.34 -26.92
C MET A 1 -28.31 -22.09 -25.48
N TYR A 2 -29.16 -21.42 -24.70
CA TYR A 2 -29.25 -21.33 -23.22
C TYR A 2 -27.96 -21.36 -22.37
N ASN A 3 -27.59 -20.27 -21.69
CA ASN A 3 -28.14 -19.79 -20.40
C ASN A 3 -28.06 -20.78 -19.24
N ASN A 4 -27.22 -20.49 -18.24
CA ASN A 4 -27.60 -20.33 -16.82
C ASN A 4 -26.35 -19.90 -16.00
N HIS A 5 -26.24 -18.66 -15.51
CA HIS A 5 -26.83 -18.12 -14.27
C HIS A 5 -26.32 -18.70 -12.92
N LYS A 6 -25.61 -17.82 -12.20
CA LYS A 6 -25.77 -17.46 -10.77
C LYS A 6 -25.23 -18.35 -9.63
N LYS A 7 -24.27 -17.71 -8.93
CA LYS A 7 -24.22 -17.39 -7.48
C LYS A 7 -23.97 -18.52 -6.45
N GLY A 8 -22.90 -18.32 -5.69
CA GLY A 8 -22.60 -18.90 -4.37
C GLY A 8 -21.40 -18.15 -3.74
N ASN A 9 -21.60 -16.92 -3.28
CA ASN A 9 -21.83 -16.55 -1.88
C ASN A 9 -20.73 -16.98 -0.88
N ASN A 10 -20.09 -15.98 -0.26
CA ASN A 10 -19.58 -16.02 1.11
C ASN A 10 -19.79 -14.63 1.73
N TYR A 11 -20.59 -14.55 2.80
CA TYR A 11 -20.91 -13.32 3.55
C TYR A 11 -20.08 -13.25 4.85
N CYS A 12 -20.01 -12.06 5.48
CA CYS A 12 -20.16 -11.96 6.94
C CYS A 12 -20.77 -10.61 7.35
N CYS A 13 -21.67 -10.66 8.34
CA CYS A 13 -22.73 -9.68 8.64
C CYS A 13 -22.35 -8.47 9.51
N CYS A 14 -23.16 -7.40 9.34
CA CYS A 14 -23.86 -6.54 10.32
C CYS A 14 -24.25 -5.27 9.52
N VAL A 15 -25.49 -4.77 9.49
CA VAL A 15 -26.55 -4.65 10.53
C VAL A 15 -27.90 -5.19 10.03
N SER A 16 -28.77 -5.61 10.95
CA SER A 16 -30.09 -6.18 10.66
C SER A 16 -31.21 -5.13 10.56
N ARG A 17 -32.14 -5.34 9.61
CA ARG A 17 -33.49 -4.75 9.50
C ARG A 17 -33.59 -3.24 9.21
N LEU A 18 -33.56 -2.92 7.91
CA LEU A 18 -34.60 -2.08 7.31
C LEU A 18 -35.31 -2.89 6.22
N ASN A 19 -36.64 -2.86 6.23
CA ASN A 19 -37.48 -3.78 5.46
C ASN A 19 -38.20 -3.03 4.34
N VAL A 20 -37.50 -2.75 3.25
CA VAL A 20 -38.08 -2.16 2.03
C VAL A 20 -37.67 -2.99 0.83
N LYS A 21 -38.65 -3.65 0.20
CA LYS A 21 -38.48 -4.30 -1.10
C LYS A 21 -38.52 -3.22 -2.18
N ASP A 22 -37.38 -2.87 -2.78
CA ASP A 22 -37.39 -2.08 -4.02
C ASP A 22 -36.47 -2.67 -5.09
N SER A 23 -37.06 -3.55 -5.91
CA SER A 23 -36.43 -4.29 -7.02
C SER A 23 -35.74 -3.42 -8.10
N SER A 24 -35.86 -2.10 -7.99
CA SER A 24 -35.17 -1.09 -8.79
C SER A 24 -33.67 -1.04 -8.51
N ILE A 25 -33.26 -1.18 -7.23
CA ILE A 25 -31.87 -0.94 -6.81
C ILE A 25 -30.96 -2.09 -7.24
N GLU A 26 -31.37 -3.35 -7.06
CA GLU A 26 -30.61 -4.52 -7.53
C GLU A 26 -30.44 -4.53 -9.05
N LYS A 27 -31.44 -4.04 -9.81
CA LYS A 27 -31.34 -3.90 -11.27
C LYS A 27 -30.31 -2.83 -11.66
N LYS A 28 -30.31 -1.67 -11.01
CA LYS A 28 -29.29 -0.63 -11.22
C LYS A 28 -27.89 -1.16 -10.90
N TRP A 29 -27.75 -1.95 -9.84
CA TRP A 29 -26.47 -2.51 -9.41
C TRP A 29 -25.91 -3.58 -10.36
N GLU A 30 -26.73 -4.54 -10.81
CA GLU A 30 -26.26 -5.53 -11.79
C GLU A 30 -25.93 -4.86 -13.15
N ASN A 31 -26.64 -3.79 -13.56
CA ASN A 31 -26.32 -3.03 -14.78
C ASN A 31 -24.98 -2.26 -14.68
N ILE A 32 -24.71 -1.59 -13.56
CA ILE A 32 -23.40 -0.95 -13.30
C ILE A 32 -22.26 -1.98 -13.38
N LYS A 33 -22.47 -3.15 -12.77
CA LYS A 33 -21.50 -4.23 -12.75
C LYS A 33 -21.23 -4.80 -14.14
N GLU A 34 -22.28 -5.01 -14.95
CA GLU A 34 -22.17 -5.46 -16.34
C GLU A 34 -21.40 -4.45 -17.21
N VAL A 35 -21.70 -3.15 -17.09
CA VAL A 35 -20.96 -2.07 -17.77
C VAL A 35 -19.47 -2.08 -17.38
N TYR A 36 -19.15 -2.21 -16.10
CA TYR A 36 -17.76 -2.28 -15.63
C TYR A 36 -17.02 -3.51 -16.15
N GLN A 37 -17.66 -4.69 -16.14
CA GLN A 37 -17.05 -5.93 -16.62
C GLN A 37 -16.81 -5.87 -18.14
N ASN A 38 -17.83 -5.49 -18.92
CA ASN A 38 -17.73 -5.38 -20.38
C ASN A 38 -16.71 -4.31 -20.82
N THR A 39 -16.61 -3.20 -20.10
CA THR A 39 -15.62 -2.14 -20.37
C THR A 39 -14.20 -2.60 -20.04
N SER A 40 -14.02 -3.27 -18.89
CA SER A 40 -12.71 -3.83 -18.51
C SER A 40 -12.24 -4.90 -19.49
N GLU A 41 -13.14 -5.77 -19.93
CA GLU A 41 -12.84 -6.83 -20.91
C GLU A 41 -12.49 -6.25 -22.29
N LYS A 42 -13.22 -5.23 -22.77
CA LYS A 42 -12.92 -4.56 -24.04
C LYS A 42 -11.63 -3.74 -24.03
N ILE A 43 -11.30 -3.05 -22.94
CA ILE A 43 -10.15 -2.13 -22.88
C ILE A 43 -8.86 -2.86 -22.47
N ILE A 44 -8.93 -3.76 -21.49
CA ILE A 44 -7.76 -4.38 -20.85
C ILE A 44 -7.57 -5.83 -21.30
N GLY A 45 -8.68 -6.53 -21.58
CA GLY A 45 -8.69 -7.96 -21.87
C GLY A 45 -8.30 -8.83 -20.67
N PHE A 46 -8.41 -10.14 -20.83
CA PHE A 46 -7.89 -11.07 -19.82
C PHE A 46 -6.38 -11.28 -20.02
N ARG A 47 -5.61 -11.16 -18.94
CA ARG A 47 -4.19 -11.52 -18.92
C ARG A 47 -4.03 -12.98 -19.32
N LYS A 48 -3.61 -13.24 -20.57
CA LYS A 48 -3.28 -14.59 -21.04
C LYS A 48 -2.21 -15.16 -20.12
N SER A 49 -2.56 -16.23 -19.38
CA SER A 49 -1.60 -16.99 -18.61
C SER A 49 -0.64 -17.66 -19.58
N SER A 50 0.58 -17.15 -19.70
CA SER A 50 1.68 -17.90 -20.29
C SER A 50 1.77 -19.24 -19.55
N SER A 51 1.57 -20.35 -20.27
CA SER A 51 1.73 -21.68 -19.67
C SER A 51 3.12 -21.75 -19.03
N LYS A 52 3.19 -22.16 -17.76
CA LYS A 52 4.47 -22.36 -17.08
C LYS A 52 5.11 -23.60 -17.69
N GLN A 53 6.04 -23.39 -18.62
CA GLN A 53 6.67 -24.47 -19.40
C GLN A 53 7.34 -25.54 -18.52
N TRP A 54 7.74 -25.19 -17.30
CA TRP A 54 8.31 -26.13 -16.32
C TRP A 54 7.29 -27.03 -15.59
N LEU A 55 5.97 -26.83 -15.74
CA LEU A 55 4.96 -27.70 -15.15
C LEU A 55 4.68 -28.89 -16.08
N THR A 56 4.83 -30.11 -15.54
CA THR A 56 4.55 -31.34 -16.27
C THR A 56 3.07 -31.51 -16.59
N SER A 57 2.76 -32.29 -17.63
CA SER A 57 1.39 -32.66 -18.00
C SER A 57 0.59 -33.25 -16.83
N ASP A 58 1.25 -34.00 -15.95
CA ASP A 58 0.59 -34.67 -14.84
C ASP A 58 0.30 -33.74 -13.67
N THR A 59 1.10 -32.68 -13.49
CA THR A 59 0.75 -31.60 -12.56
C THR A 59 -0.43 -30.79 -13.10
N TRP A 60 -0.52 -30.57 -14.42
CA TRP A 60 -1.70 -29.94 -15.03
C TRP A 60 -2.97 -30.79 -14.86
N LYS A 61 -2.93 -32.11 -15.12
CA LYS A 61 -4.04 -33.04 -14.82
C LYS A 61 -4.52 -32.92 -13.37
N ALA A 62 -3.59 -32.90 -12.41
CA ALA A 62 -3.92 -32.76 -10.99
C ALA A 62 -4.55 -31.37 -10.66
N VAL A 63 -4.14 -30.30 -11.35
CA VAL A 63 -4.74 -28.96 -11.23
C VAL A 63 -6.18 -28.96 -11.76
N ASP A 64 -6.44 -29.61 -12.88
CA ASP A 64 -7.78 -29.72 -13.48
C ASP A 64 -8.73 -30.57 -12.63
N GLU A 65 -8.25 -31.68 -12.07
CA GLU A 65 -9.00 -32.50 -11.12
C GLU A 65 -9.34 -31.72 -9.84
N ARG A 66 -8.40 -30.92 -9.33
CA ARG A 66 -8.65 -30.01 -8.20
C ARG A 66 -9.66 -28.90 -8.56
N ALA A 67 -9.65 -28.39 -9.78
CA ALA A 67 -10.64 -27.43 -10.26
C ALA A 67 -12.05 -28.03 -10.32
N LYS A 68 -12.20 -29.25 -10.84
CA LYS A 68 -13.46 -30.02 -10.82
C LYS A 68 -13.97 -30.28 -9.40
N LEU A 69 -13.07 -30.59 -8.45
CA LEU A 69 -13.44 -30.71 -7.03
C LEU A 69 -13.87 -29.36 -6.44
N LYS A 70 -13.22 -28.25 -6.80
CA LYS A 70 -13.62 -26.91 -6.35
C LYS A 70 -15.03 -26.55 -6.83
N GLU A 71 -15.36 -26.88 -8.08
CA GLU A 71 -16.69 -26.70 -8.65
C GLU A 71 -17.74 -27.52 -7.89
N LYS A 72 -17.47 -28.81 -7.61
CA LYS A 72 -18.35 -29.65 -6.77
C LYS A 72 -18.59 -29.09 -5.37
N VAL A 73 -17.57 -28.51 -4.72
CA VAL A 73 -17.70 -27.83 -3.41
C VAL A 73 -18.60 -26.59 -3.48
N LEU A 74 -18.64 -25.90 -4.62
CA LEU A 74 -19.45 -24.70 -4.84
C LEU A 74 -20.90 -25.03 -5.22
N SER A 75 -21.13 -26.10 -6.00
CA SER A 75 -22.47 -26.51 -6.45
C SER A 75 -23.25 -27.34 -5.40
N THR A 76 -22.54 -28.01 -4.48
CA THR A 76 -23.15 -28.89 -3.48
C THR A 76 -23.84 -28.10 -2.37
N ARG A 77 -25.17 -28.29 -2.25
CA ARG A 77 -26.03 -27.64 -1.22
C ARG A 77 -26.11 -28.40 0.10
N SER A 78 -25.90 -29.72 0.11
CA SER A 78 -25.96 -30.55 1.33
C SER A 78 -24.70 -30.37 2.17
N SER A 79 -24.84 -29.97 3.44
CA SER A 79 -23.71 -29.71 4.35
C SER A 79 -22.78 -30.91 4.52
N ARG A 80 -23.34 -32.12 4.69
CA ARG A 80 -22.56 -33.37 4.83
C ARG A 80 -21.74 -33.68 3.59
N LEU A 81 -22.35 -33.57 2.41
CA LEU A 81 -21.65 -33.86 1.15
C LEU A 81 -20.59 -32.78 0.85
N LYS A 82 -20.88 -31.51 1.18
CA LYS A 82 -19.94 -30.40 1.05
C LYS A 82 -18.69 -30.58 1.92
N GLU A 83 -18.83 -31.08 3.15
CA GLU A 83 -17.68 -31.39 4.02
C GLU A 83 -16.81 -32.51 3.43
N GLN A 84 -17.43 -33.57 2.89
CA GLN A 84 -16.72 -34.65 2.22
C GLN A 84 -15.94 -34.17 0.99
N THR A 85 -16.58 -33.41 0.09
CA THR A 85 -15.89 -32.85 -1.08
C THR A 85 -14.84 -31.80 -0.70
N GLN A 86 -14.98 -31.10 0.43
CA GLN A 86 -13.94 -30.21 0.96
C GLN A 86 -12.70 -30.98 1.43
N LYS A 87 -12.86 -32.15 2.06
CA LYS A 87 -11.76 -33.05 2.43
C LYS A 87 -11.04 -33.58 1.16
N GLU A 88 -11.81 -34.05 0.17
CA GLU A 88 -11.26 -34.46 -1.14
C GLU A 88 -10.48 -33.33 -1.84
N TYR A 89 -11.05 -32.12 -1.87
CA TYR A 89 -10.37 -30.93 -2.41
C TYR A 89 -9.07 -30.60 -1.64
N ALA A 90 -9.07 -30.72 -0.31
CA ALA A 90 -7.90 -30.43 0.51
C ALA A 90 -6.75 -31.41 0.25
N GLU A 91 -7.03 -32.72 0.14
CA GLU A 91 -6.00 -33.70 -0.24
C GLU A 91 -5.49 -33.45 -1.68
N LYS A 92 -6.38 -33.12 -2.62
CA LYS A 92 -5.97 -32.80 -3.99
C LYS A 92 -5.13 -31.51 -4.08
N ASP A 93 -5.40 -30.52 -3.23
CA ASP A 93 -4.59 -29.30 -3.12
C ASP A 93 -3.20 -29.57 -2.54
N LYS A 94 -3.07 -30.49 -1.57
CA LYS A 94 -1.76 -30.99 -1.11
C LYS A 94 -1.01 -31.70 -2.22
N GLU A 95 -1.68 -32.56 -3.00
CA GLU A 95 -1.07 -33.27 -4.13
C GLU A 95 -0.54 -32.30 -5.18
N VAL A 96 -1.35 -31.33 -5.62
CA VAL A 96 -0.96 -30.28 -6.57
C VAL A 96 0.24 -29.49 -6.05
N LYS A 97 0.23 -29.08 -4.77
CA LYS A 97 1.37 -28.38 -4.15
C LYS A 97 2.64 -29.24 -4.11
N LYS A 98 2.52 -30.55 -3.84
CA LYS A 98 3.65 -31.49 -3.82
C LYS A 98 4.25 -31.67 -5.22
N ARG A 99 3.40 -31.92 -6.23
CA ARG A 99 3.82 -32.05 -7.63
C ARG A 99 4.46 -30.77 -8.17
N ALA A 100 3.81 -29.62 -8.00
CA ALA A 100 4.34 -28.33 -8.47
C ALA A 100 5.68 -27.94 -7.79
N ARG A 101 5.93 -28.35 -6.54
CA ARG A 101 7.24 -28.19 -5.89
C ARG A 101 8.30 -29.11 -6.50
N LYS A 102 7.95 -30.37 -6.81
CA LYS A 102 8.85 -31.32 -7.48
C LYS A 102 9.22 -30.83 -8.87
N ASP A 103 8.23 -30.48 -9.70
CA ASP A 103 8.44 -29.96 -11.05
C ASP A 103 9.32 -28.71 -11.05
N LYS A 104 9.07 -27.76 -10.13
CA LYS A 104 9.93 -26.59 -9.97
C LYS A 104 11.36 -26.98 -9.56
N LYS A 105 11.54 -27.93 -8.64
CA LYS A 105 12.86 -28.38 -8.20
C LYS A 105 13.63 -29.00 -9.37
N ASN A 106 13.02 -29.95 -10.09
CA ASN A 106 13.61 -30.62 -11.24
C ASN A 106 14.05 -29.60 -12.31
N HIS A 107 13.21 -28.61 -12.63
CA HIS A 107 13.55 -27.56 -13.59
C HIS A 107 14.72 -26.69 -13.12
N LEU A 108 14.80 -26.35 -11.82
CA LEU A 108 15.95 -25.61 -11.28
C LEU A 108 17.25 -26.44 -11.36
N GLU A 109 17.19 -27.74 -11.10
CA GLU A 109 18.33 -28.66 -11.21
C GLU A 109 18.79 -28.80 -12.68
N GLU A 110 17.86 -28.97 -13.63
CA GLU A 110 18.14 -29.01 -15.08
C GLU A 110 18.77 -27.70 -15.59
N ARG A 111 18.30 -26.54 -15.12
CA ARG A 111 18.92 -25.24 -15.43
C ARG A 111 20.32 -25.14 -14.82
N ALA A 112 20.52 -25.54 -13.57
CA ALA A 112 21.84 -25.52 -12.93
C ALA A 112 22.86 -26.39 -13.69
N GLU A 113 22.47 -27.60 -14.09
CA GLU A 113 23.32 -28.53 -14.85
C GLU A 113 23.71 -27.96 -16.24
N GLU A 114 22.81 -27.26 -16.93
CA GLU A 114 23.19 -26.58 -18.19
C GLU A 114 24.14 -25.40 -17.93
N ALA A 115 23.96 -24.64 -16.83
CA ALA A 115 24.90 -23.57 -16.47
C ALA A 115 26.30 -24.12 -16.16
N GLU A 116 26.41 -25.24 -15.46
CA GLU A 116 27.69 -25.91 -15.20
C GLU A 116 28.36 -26.38 -16.51
N LYS A 117 27.60 -27.00 -17.42
CA LYS A 117 28.09 -27.41 -18.75
C LYS A 117 28.45 -26.23 -19.66
N ALA A 118 27.79 -25.08 -19.50
CA ALA A 118 28.16 -23.85 -20.22
C ALA A 118 29.46 -23.25 -19.65
N ALA A 119 29.61 -23.20 -18.32
CA ALA A 119 30.81 -22.73 -17.65
C ALA A 119 32.04 -23.57 -18.02
N ALA A 120 31.91 -24.91 -18.00
CA ALA A 120 32.98 -25.83 -18.41
C ALA A 120 33.44 -25.68 -19.86
N ARG A 121 32.61 -25.09 -20.73
CA ARG A 121 32.92 -24.78 -22.14
C ARG A 121 33.35 -23.32 -22.37
N GLY A 122 33.41 -22.49 -21.32
CA GLY A 122 33.70 -21.06 -21.42
C GLY A 122 32.57 -20.20 -21.98
N ASP A 123 31.35 -20.74 -22.14
CA ASP A 123 30.18 -19.98 -22.63
C ASP A 123 29.54 -19.14 -21.51
N LEU A 124 30.24 -18.07 -21.16
CA LEU A 124 29.79 -17.09 -20.15
C LEU A 124 28.45 -16.43 -20.50
N SER A 125 28.08 -16.36 -21.78
CA SER A 125 26.79 -15.82 -22.23
C SER A 125 25.63 -16.72 -21.79
N THR A 126 25.77 -18.04 -22.00
CA THR A 126 24.73 -19.00 -21.60
C THR A 126 24.69 -19.16 -20.09
N VAL A 127 25.84 -19.17 -19.39
CA VAL A 127 25.88 -19.09 -17.92
C VAL A 127 25.09 -17.87 -17.43
N TYR A 128 25.41 -16.67 -17.91
CA TYR A 128 24.75 -15.43 -17.50
C TYR A 128 23.24 -15.43 -17.78
N LYS A 129 22.79 -15.95 -18.93
CA LYS A 129 21.36 -16.10 -19.25
C LYS A 129 20.66 -17.02 -18.26
N ILE A 130 21.23 -18.19 -17.97
CA ILE A 130 20.63 -19.16 -17.05
C ILE A 130 20.63 -18.63 -15.62
N THR A 131 21.72 -17.99 -15.15
CA THR A 131 21.75 -17.31 -13.85
C THR A 131 20.66 -16.24 -13.76
N LYS A 132 20.44 -15.48 -14.84
CA LYS A 132 19.37 -14.46 -14.92
C LYS A 132 17.95 -15.05 -14.95
N GLU A 133 17.77 -16.25 -15.47
CA GLU A 133 16.51 -17.00 -15.37
C GLU A 133 16.28 -17.55 -13.95
N LEU A 134 17.30 -18.15 -13.35
CA LEU A 134 17.28 -18.73 -12.00
C LEU A 134 17.04 -17.68 -10.90
N CYS A 135 17.76 -16.55 -10.96
CA CYS A 135 17.60 -15.43 -10.05
C CYS A 135 16.34 -14.59 -10.35
N GLY A 136 15.70 -14.82 -11.50
CA GLY A 136 14.61 -14.01 -12.03
C GLY A 136 15.09 -12.68 -12.62
N GLN A 137 14.21 -12.03 -13.38
CA GLN A 137 14.46 -10.68 -13.90
C GLN A 137 14.51 -9.65 -12.77
N SER A 138 15.68 -9.50 -12.15
CA SER A 138 16.12 -8.19 -11.71
C SER A 138 16.25 -7.33 -12.97
N LYS A 139 15.25 -6.48 -13.21
CA LYS A 139 15.48 -5.24 -13.94
C LYS A 139 16.44 -4.45 -13.05
N GLN A 140 17.72 -4.50 -13.35
CA GLN A 140 18.64 -3.47 -12.88
C GLN A 140 18.07 -2.15 -13.42
N PRO A 141 17.75 -1.15 -12.57
CA PRO A 141 17.32 0.14 -13.06
C PRO A 141 18.41 0.70 -13.99
N PRO A 142 18.04 1.45 -15.04
CA PRO A 142 19.05 2.11 -15.87
C PRO A 142 19.91 3.02 -14.98
N PRO A 143 21.24 3.09 -15.19
CA PRO A 143 22.11 3.88 -14.32
C PRO A 143 21.61 5.32 -14.24
N VAL A 144 21.38 5.79 -13.01
CA VAL A 144 20.82 7.11 -12.73
C VAL A 144 21.76 8.17 -13.30
N LYS A 145 21.21 9.21 -13.92
CA LYS A 145 21.98 10.26 -14.61
C LYS A 145 21.56 11.66 -14.20
N ASP A 146 22.52 12.58 -14.18
CA ASP A 146 22.29 14.01 -13.97
C ASP A 146 21.70 14.70 -15.22
N ASN A 147 21.48 16.01 -15.11
CA ASN A 147 20.96 16.86 -16.18
C ASN A 147 21.86 16.89 -17.43
N ASN A 148 23.13 16.49 -17.30
CA ASN A 148 24.15 16.46 -18.36
C ASN A 148 24.38 15.04 -18.89
N GLY A 149 23.64 14.04 -18.40
CA GLY A 149 23.77 12.63 -18.80
C GLY A 149 24.92 11.87 -18.13
N LYS A 150 25.64 12.48 -17.18
CA LYS A 150 26.69 11.84 -16.37
C LYS A 150 26.03 10.87 -15.37
N ILE A 151 26.60 9.68 -15.21
CA ILE A 151 26.09 8.69 -14.25
C ILE A 151 26.31 9.20 -12.81
N ILE A 152 25.25 9.19 -12.03
CA ILE A 152 25.23 9.52 -10.61
C ILE A 152 25.37 8.22 -9.81
N THR A 153 26.41 8.14 -8.97
CA THR A 153 26.70 6.96 -8.15
C THR A 153 26.57 7.20 -6.64
N THR A 154 26.15 8.40 -6.21
CA THR A 154 26.00 8.73 -4.79
C THR A 154 24.55 9.00 -4.42
N GLU A 155 24.09 8.45 -3.28
CA GLU A 155 22.71 8.63 -2.79
C GLU A 155 22.33 10.11 -2.68
N ARG A 156 23.27 10.97 -2.25
CA ARG A 156 23.08 12.41 -2.08
C ARG A 156 22.79 13.14 -3.41
N GLU A 157 23.50 12.80 -4.48
CA GLU A 157 23.27 13.38 -5.81
C GLU A 157 21.98 12.82 -6.44
N GLN A 158 21.60 11.57 -6.17
CA GLN A 158 20.33 11.01 -6.62
C GLN A 158 19.14 11.68 -5.91
N ALA A 159 19.22 11.89 -4.59
CA ALA A 159 18.21 12.56 -3.80
C ALA A 159 18.09 14.07 -4.11
N ALA A 160 19.17 14.72 -4.56
CA ALA A 160 19.18 16.13 -4.97
C ALA A 160 18.62 16.37 -6.39
N ARG A 161 18.21 15.33 -7.11
CA ARG A 161 17.69 15.44 -8.47
C ARG A 161 16.26 15.99 -8.46
N SER A 162 16.01 17.07 -9.21
CA SER A 162 14.63 17.50 -9.51
C SER A 162 13.95 16.49 -10.45
N TYR A 163 12.78 15.99 -10.03
CA TYR A 163 11.91 15.10 -10.80
C TYR A 163 10.73 15.89 -11.36
N ASN A 164 10.23 15.48 -12.54
CA ASN A 164 9.03 16.05 -13.12
C ASN A 164 7.81 15.45 -12.42
N VAL A 165 7.40 16.05 -11.30
CA VAL A 165 6.27 15.57 -10.48
C VAL A 165 5.02 16.39 -10.76
N ASP A 166 3.89 15.69 -10.85
CA ASP A 166 2.58 16.28 -11.01
C ASP A 166 2.05 16.80 -9.67
N VAL A 167 2.19 18.12 -9.48
CA VAL A 167 1.66 18.87 -8.32
C VAL A 167 0.17 18.61 -8.08
N ASP A 168 -0.61 18.40 -9.15
CA ASP A 168 -2.04 18.09 -9.05
C ASP A 168 -2.33 16.61 -8.71
N LYS A 169 -1.31 15.80 -8.40
CA LYS A 169 -1.44 14.34 -8.16
C LYS A 169 -0.65 13.85 -6.95
N VAL A 170 -0.61 14.65 -5.88
CA VAL A 170 -0.12 14.22 -4.57
C VAL A 170 -1.24 13.54 -3.78
N SER A 171 -0.90 12.48 -3.04
CA SER A 171 -1.80 11.79 -2.11
C SER A 171 -1.04 11.34 -0.86
N ILE A 172 -1.74 11.06 0.23
CA ILE A 172 -1.12 10.64 1.49
C ILE A 172 -1.85 9.44 2.10
N SER A 173 -1.14 8.58 2.81
CA SER A 173 -1.75 7.52 3.61
C SER A 173 -0.91 7.18 4.83
N GLY A 174 -1.48 6.42 5.76
CA GLY A 174 -0.71 5.86 6.85
C GLY A 174 -1.44 4.75 7.59
N ILE A 175 -0.78 4.24 8.64
CA ILE A 175 -1.32 3.26 9.58
C ILE A 175 -1.27 3.77 11.03
N SER A 176 -2.31 3.49 11.84
CA SER A 176 -2.37 3.87 13.26
C SER A 176 -2.18 5.39 13.46
N SER A 177 -1.20 5.83 14.27
CA SER A 177 -0.87 7.27 14.40
C SER A 177 -0.53 7.93 13.07
N GLY A 178 0.13 7.22 12.14
CA GLY A 178 0.36 7.71 10.78
C GLY A 178 -0.91 7.84 9.94
N ALA A 179 -1.96 7.05 10.21
CA ALA A 179 -3.26 7.20 9.55
C ALA A 179 -4.05 8.40 10.08
N GLY A 180 -3.97 8.65 11.40
CA GLY A 180 -4.45 9.90 11.97
C GLY A 180 -3.71 11.10 11.36
N PHE A 181 -2.38 11.02 11.26
CA PHE A 181 -1.58 12.15 10.79
C PHE A 181 -1.74 12.39 9.28
N ALA A 182 -1.95 11.33 8.49
CA ALA A 182 -2.38 11.44 7.11
C ALA A 182 -3.72 12.17 6.97
N THR A 183 -4.67 11.91 7.87
CA THR A 183 -5.97 12.62 7.92
C THR A 183 -5.76 14.09 8.31
N GLN A 184 -4.88 14.37 9.27
CA GLN A 184 -4.51 15.72 9.70
C GLN A 184 -3.86 16.53 8.57
N MET A 185 -2.86 15.99 7.88
CA MET A 185 -2.27 16.59 6.69
C MET A 185 -3.30 16.83 5.57
N HIS A 186 -4.20 15.87 5.33
CA HIS A 186 -5.23 15.97 4.30
C HIS A 186 -6.23 17.09 4.60
N VAL A 187 -6.64 17.27 5.87
CA VAL A 187 -7.52 18.38 6.26
C VAL A 187 -6.78 19.73 6.20
N ILE A 188 -5.56 19.80 6.75
CA ILE A 188 -4.79 21.06 6.85
C ILE A 188 -4.44 21.60 5.46
N HIS A 189 -3.93 20.74 4.56
CA HIS A 189 -3.45 21.11 3.23
C HIS A 189 -4.33 20.48 2.13
N SER A 190 -5.65 20.52 2.29
CA SER A 190 -6.62 19.89 1.37
C SER A 190 -6.57 20.42 -0.07
N ALA A 191 -6.03 21.61 -0.34
CA ALA A 191 -5.75 22.08 -1.70
C ALA A 191 -4.64 21.27 -2.40
N SER A 192 -3.75 20.65 -1.63
CA SER A 192 -2.51 20.02 -2.09
C SER A 192 -2.55 18.49 -2.15
N PHE A 193 -3.71 17.87 -1.87
CA PHE A 193 -3.86 16.42 -1.82
C PHE A 193 -5.14 15.96 -2.51
N ILE A 194 -5.06 14.98 -3.43
CA ILE A 194 -6.21 14.42 -4.16
C ILE A 194 -7.03 13.36 -3.37
N GLY A 195 -6.73 13.21 -2.08
CA GLY A 195 -7.28 12.18 -1.21
C GLY A 195 -6.29 11.50 -0.26
N VAL A 196 -6.86 10.72 0.67
CA VAL A 196 -6.17 10.14 1.84
C VAL A 196 -6.50 8.65 2.05
N GLY A 197 -5.50 7.88 2.45
CA GLY A 197 -5.64 6.49 2.91
C GLY A 197 -5.47 6.33 4.42
N VAL A 198 -6.51 5.88 5.11
CA VAL A 198 -6.59 5.79 6.57
C VAL A 198 -6.69 4.32 7.01
N VAL A 199 -5.57 3.73 7.44
CA VAL A 199 -5.53 2.34 7.93
C VAL A 199 -5.49 2.33 9.46
N ALA A 200 -6.57 1.88 10.11
CA ALA A 200 -6.69 1.86 11.57
C ALA A 200 -6.37 3.21 12.25
N GLY A 201 -6.78 4.32 11.63
CA GLY A 201 -6.57 5.69 12.13
C GLY A 201 -7.75 6.27 12.91
N VAL A 202 -7.57 7.52 13.36
CA VAL A 202 -8.60 8.33 14.06
C VAL A 202 -8.95 9.57 13.24
N PRO A 203 -10.14 10.18 13.43
CA PRO A 203 -10.50 11.44 12.78
C PRO A 203 -9.58 12.62 13.13
N TYR A 204 -9.55 13.63 12.26
CA TYR A 204 -8.93 14.92 12.55
C TYR A 204 -9.52 15.56 13.81
N GLY A 205 -8.67 16.19 14.63
CA GLY A 205 -9.08 16.92 15.83
C GLY A 205 -9.47 16.07 17.05
N CYS A 206 -9.78 14.77 16.87
CA CYS A 206 -10.36 13.91 17.92
C CYS A 206 -9.60 13.96 19.27
N ALA A 207 -8.28 14.03 19.26
CA ALA A 207 -7.50 14.06 20.50
C ALA A 207 -7.59 15.36 21.31
N HIS A 208 -8.15 16.46 20.78
CA HIS A 208 -8.34 17.72 21.51
C HIS A 208 -7.09 18.23 22.29
N GLY A 209 -5.87 18.06 21.75
CA GLY A 209 -4.62 18.42 22.43
C GLY A 209 -4.32 17.64 23.71
N SER A 210 -4.90 16.44 23.89
CA SER A 210 -4.84 15.64 25.12
C SER A 210 -4.54 14.17 24.84
N SER A 211 -3.54 13.62 25.52
CA SER A 211 -3.20 12.19 25.44
C SER A 211 -4.30 11.27 26.00
N ILE A 212 -5.13 11.77 26.93
CA ILE A 212 -6.27 11.03 27.49
C ILE A 212 -7.40 10.95 26.44
N ALA A 213 -7.70 12.05 25.76
CA ALA A 213 -8.69 12.06 24.69
C ALA A 213 -8.19 11.27 23.46
N ALA A 214 -6.89 11.33 23.13
CA ALA A 214 -6.28 10.45 22.13
C ALA A 214 -6.52 8.96 22.44
N LEU A 215 -6.28 8.55 23.69
CA LEU A 215 -6.53 7.18 24.13
C LEU A 215 -8.02 6.80 24.09
N ALA A 216 -8.92 7.75 24.39
CA ALA A 216 -10.36 7.56 24.24
C ALA A 216 -10.77 7.39 22.77
N CYS A 217 -10.28 8.25 21.86
CA CYS A 217 -10.49 8.15 20.41
C CYS A 217 -10.03 6.82 19.81
N MET A 218 -8.96 6.22 20.36
CA MET A 218 -8.47 4.90 19.92
C MET A 218 -9.32 3.73 20.45
N LYS A 219 -9.98 3.87 21.61
CA LYS A 219 -10.60 2.74 22.35
C LYS A 219 -12.13 2.80 22.46
N ILE A 220 -12.74 3.96 22.25
CA ILE A 220 -14.17 4.21 22.49
C ILE A 220 -14.81 4.69 21.18
N PRO A 221 -15.53 3.82 20.44
CA PRO A 221 -16.06 4.14 19.10
C PRO A 221 -17.21 5.17 19.06
N MET A 222 -17.51 5.84 20.17
CA MET A 222 -18.54 6.87 20.31
C MET A 222 -18.13 7.99 21.29
N PHE A 223 -16.84 8.28 21.45
CA PHE A 223 -16.39 9.30 22.42
C PHE A 223 -16.87 10.73 22.06
N GLU A 224 -17.03 11.04 20.77
CA GLU A 224 -17.33 12.40 20.30
C GLU A 224 -18.45 12.44 19.27
N SER A 225 -19.17 13.57 19.23
CA SER A 225 -20.17 13.84 18.20
C SER A 225 -19.54 14.39 16.92
N VAL A 226 -20.04 13.93 15.78
CA VAL A 226 -19.64 14.43 14.45
C VAL A 226 -19.75 15.95 14.35
N SER A 227 -20.78 16.54 14.97
CA SER A 227 -20.99 17.98 15.05
C SER A 227 -19.85 18.77 15.71
N SER A 228 -19.19 18.21 16.73
CA SER A 228 -18.08 18.89 17.41
C SER A 228 -16.83 18.92 16.54
N MET A 229 -16.53 17.81 15.85
CA MET A 229 -15.43 17.75 14.87
C MET A 229 -15.71 18.63 13.64
N GLU A 230 -16.96 18.71 13.19
CA GLU A 230 -17.39 19.62 12.12
C GLU A 230 -17.19 21.10 12.53
N HIS A 231 -17.67 21.49 13.71
CA HIS A 231 -17.47 22.84 14.24
C HIS A 231 -15.99 23.20 14.41
N LEU A 232 -15.16 22.29 14.92
CA LEU A 232 -13.71 22.49 15.02
C LEU A 232 -13.08 22.72 13.63
N THR A 233 -13.40 21.87 12.67
CA THR A 233 -12.85 21.96 11.30
C THR A 233 -13.25 23.27 10.62
N VAL A 234 -14.53 23.66 10.69
CA VAL A 234 -15.01 24.94 10.13
C VAL A 234 -14.41 26.14 10.88
N SER A 235 -14.17 26.04 12.19
CA SER A 235 -13.52 27.08 12.98
C SER A 235 -12.05 27.27 12.61
N GLU A 236 -11.28 26.21 12.40
CA GLU A 236 -9.88 26.34 11.98
C GLU A 236 -9.74 26.83 10.53
N ALA A 237 -10.68 26.45 9.65
CA ALA A 237 -10.72 26.97 8.28
C ALA A 237 -10.99 28.48 8.26
N SER A 238 -11.91 28.99 9.10
CA SER A 238 -12.20 30.43 9.17
C SER A 238 -11.05 31.26 9.77
N LYS A 239 -10.13 30.62 10.51
CA LYS A 239 -8.89 31.22 11.04
C LYS A 239 -7.71 31.20 10.04
N GLY A 240 -7.85 30.51 8.89
CA GLY A 240 -6.74 30.26 7.98
C GLY A 240 -5.66 29.33 8.55
N ASN A 241 -6.00 28.50 9.54
CA ASN A 241 -5.11 27.50 10.13
C ASN A 241 -5.15 26.16 9.36
N ILE A 242 -6.21 25.94 8.57
CA ILE A 242 -6.36 24.87 7.57
C ILE A 242 -6.95 25.45 6.27
N ASP A 243 -6.79 24.72 5.18
CA ASP A 243 -7.42 25.01 3.89
C ASP A 243 -8.96 25.00 3.94
N ALA A 244 -9.57 25.61 2.92
CA ALA A 244 -11.02 25.67 2.79
C ALA A 244 -11.65 24.28 2.66
N VAL A 245 -12.60 23.94 3.55
CA VAL A 245 -13.34 22.66 3.58
C VAL A 245 -14.03 22.29 2.26
N SER A 246 -14.26 23.25 1.35
CA SER A 246 -14.75 23.03 -0.01
C SER A 246 -13.83 22.16 -0.88
N ASN A 247 -12.52 22.17 -0.61
CA ASN A 247 -11.51 21.46 -1.41
C ASN A 247 -11.73 19.94 -1.30
N MET A 248 -12.01 19.45 -0.09
CA MET A 248 -12.24 18.04 0.21
C MET A 248 -13.48 17.41 -0.47
N LYS A 249 -14.35 18.22 -1.09
CA LYS A 249 -15.65 17.78 -1.65
C LYS A 249 -15.54 16.65 -2.69
N ASN A 250 -14.43 16.60 -3.44
CA ASN A 250 -14.22 15.63 -4.52
C ASN A 250 -13.08 14.63 -4.23
N ASP A 251 -12.51 14.68 -3.02
CA ASP A 251 -11.34 13.88 -2.67
C ASP A 251 -11.67 12.41 -2.42
N ARG A 252 -10.71 11.54 -2.74
CA ARG A 252 -10.86 10.09 -2.57
C ARG A 252 -10.35 9.67 -1.21
N VAL A 253 -11.28 9.38 -0.31
CA VAL A 253 -10.99 8.85 1.04
C VAL A 253 -11.10 7.32 1.02
N TYR A 254 -10.02 6.62 1.40
CA TYR A 254 -10.01 5.17 1.58
C TYR A 254 -9.79 4.84 3.06
N VAL A 255 -10.75 4.16 3.70
CA VAL A 255 -10.67 3.77 5.12
C VAL A 255 -10.63 2.24 5.23
N PHE A 256 -9.65 1.70 5.96
CA PHE A 256 -9.52 0.27 6.21
C PHE A 256 -9.29 -0.03 7.69
N ALA A 257 -10.15 -0.88 8.27
CA ALA A 257 -10.13 -1.34 9.66
C ALA A 257 -11.06 -2.57 9.83
N GLY A 258 -11.32 -3.01 11.07
CA GLY A 258 -12.20 -4.13 11.40
C GLY A 258 -11.80 -5.02 12.59
N ARG A 259 -11.90 -6.34 12.39
CA ARG A 259 -12.87 -7.21 13.12
C ARG A 259 -12.39 -8.14 14.28
N ALA A 260 -11.24 -7.94 14.95
CA ALA A 260 -10.84 -8.79 16.11
C ALA A 260 -9.86 -8.17 17.14
N ASP A 261 -8.56 -8.10 16.85
CA ASP A 261 -7.55 -7.55 17.77
C ASP A 261 -7.93 -6.21 18.43
N THR A 262 -7.57 -6.06 19.70
CA THR A 262 -8.07 -5.03 20.61
C THR A 262 -7.43 -3.65 20.44
N GLN A 263 -6.43 -3.46 19.56
CA GLN A 263 -5.94 -2.13 19.22
C GLN A 263 -6.75 -1.48 18.08
N ILE A 264 -7.01 -2.23 16.97
CA ILE A 264 -8.01 -2.09 15.84
C ILE A 264 -7.60 -3.15 14.75
N ASN A 265 -8.47 -4.07 14.28
CA ASN A 265 -8.08 -5.21 13.38
C ASN A 265 -8.63 -5.07 11.92
N PRO A 266 -8.94 -6.10 11.04
CA PRO A 266 -8.80 -7.56 11.08
C PRO A 266 -7.53 -8.11 10.41
N ARG A 267 -7.18 -9.32 10.84
CA ARG A 267 -6.04 -10.14 10.38
C ARG A 267 -5.89 -10.34 8.87
N GLU A 268 -4.61 -10.32 8.50
CA GLU A 268 -3.93 -11.09 7.44
C GLU A 268 -4.36 -10.88 5.98
N ASN A 269 -3.36 -10.59 5.12
CA ASN A 269 -2.74 -11.68 4.36
C ASN A 269 -1.38 -11.32 3.71
N GLN A 270 -0.46 -12.29 3.80
CA GLN A 270 0.49 -12.78 2.78
C GLN A 270 1.49 -11.82 2.09
N GLN A 271 2.75 -12.29 2.08
CA GLN A 271 3.93 -11.59 1.56
C GLN A 271 3.93 -11.40 0.02
N PRO A 272 4.31 -10.21 -0.47
CA PRO A 272 4.78 -10.02 -1.83
C PRO A 272 6.08 -10.78 -2.10
N ARG A 273 6.41 -10.97 -3.39
CA ARG A 273 7.71 -11.52 -3.80
C ARG A 273 8.78 -10.46 -3.61
N ARG A 274 10.03 -10.86 -3.33
CA ARG A 274 11.19 -9.94 -3.26
C ARG A 274 11.34 -9.11 -4.54
N PHE A 275 10.73 -7.93 -4.54
CA PHE A 275 11.22 -6.75 -5.21
C PHE A 275 12.16 -6.07 -4.21
N CYS A 276 13.43 -5.91 -4.56
CA CYS A 276 14.39 -5.15 -3.76
C CYS A 276 14.76 -3.90 -4.56
N PRO A 277 13.90 -2.86 -4.52
CA PRO A 277 14.24 -1.58 -5.13
C PRO A 277 15.42 -0.96 -4.41
N GLU A 278 16.19 -0.16 -5.14
CA GLU A 278 17.12 0.81 -4.57
C GLU A 278 16.29 1.86 -3.82
N LEU A 279 16.44 1.87 -2.49
CA LEU A 279 15.72 2.76 -1.59
C LEU A 279 16.67 3.87 -1.17
N LEU A 280 16.32 5.12 -1.46
CA LEU A 280 17.17 6.25 -1.16
C LEU A 280 16.89 6.78 0.25
N THR A 281 17.96 7.21 0.91
CA THR A 281 17.88 7.92 2.19
C THR A 281 17.99 9.42 1.99
N PHE A 282 17.38 10.21 2.86
CA PHE A 282 17.53 11.67 2.87
C PHE A 282 17.54 12.23 4.31
N ASP A 283 18.13 13.41 4.48
CA ASP A 283 18.31 14.04 5.79
C ASP A 283 17.08 14.90 6.15
N GLN A 284 16.25 14.42 7.07
CA GLN A 284 15.08 15.16 7.59
C GLN A 284 15.47 16.34 8.48
N SER A 285 16.72 16.49 8.92
CA SER A 285 17.10 17.65 9.74
C SER A 285 16.98 18.97 8.97
N GLU A 286 17.07 18.92 7.63
CA GLU A 286 16.81 20.04 6.73
C GLU A 286 15.41 20.64 6.90
N PHE A 287 14.41 19.81 7.21
CA PHE A 287 12.99 20.22 7.29
C PHE A 287 12.50 20.44 8.72
N THR A 288 13.39 20.35 9.72
CA THR A 288 13.06 20.47 11.16
C THR A 288 13.86 21.57 11.85
N GLU A 289 14.20 22.63 11.11
CA GLU A 289 14.99 23.78 11.59
C GLU A 289 16.35 23.37 12.23
N ASN A 290 16.93 22.26 11.75
CA ASN A 290 18.11 21.59 12.34
C ASN A 290 17.93 21.08 13.79
N SER A 291 16.68 20.95 14.28
CA SER A 291 16.34 20.49 15.64
C SER A 291 15.31 19.36 15.62
N THR A 292 15.74 18.17 15.21
CA THR A 292 14.89 16.97 15.09
C THR A 292 14.20 16.54 16.40
N SER A 293 14.78 16.86 17.56
CA SER A 293 14.29 16.42 18.87
C SER A 293 12.94 17.05 19.27
N GLY A 294 12.74 18.34 18.95
CA GLY A 294 11.48 19.05 19.19
C GLY A 294 10.35 18.57 18.28
N TYR A 295 10.70 18.15 17.06
CA TYR A 295 9.79 17.61 16.06
C TYR A 295 9.49 16.11 16.27
N SER A 296 10.27 15.40 17.10
CA SER A 296 10.21 13.95 17.28
C SER A 296 10.33 13.17 15.96
N MET A 297 11.17 13.66 15.04
CA MET A 297 11.44 13.04 13.75
C MET A 297 12.86 12.46 13.70
N ASP A 298 13.04 11.33 13.01
CA ASP A 298 14.37 10.75 12.80
C ASP A 298 15.22 11.72 11.98
N LYS A 299 16.55 11.61 12.06
CA LYS A 299 17.41 12.33 11.12
C LYS A 299 17.24 11.80 9.68
N THR A 300 16.91 10.52 9.50
CA THR A 300 16.86 9.88 8.18
C THR A 300 15.42 9.57 7.77
N GLY A 301 15.00 10.11 6.64
CA GLY A 301 13.80 9.69 5.90
C GLY A 301 14.17 8.75 4.75
N TYR A 302 13.18 8.08 4.19
CA TYR A 302 13.35 7.24 3.00
C TYR A 302 12.49 7.74 1.83
N VAL A 303 12.97 7.59 0.60
CA VAL A 303 12.19 7.82 -0.62
C VAL A 303 12.41 6.70 -1.62
N TYR A 304 11.32 6.18 -2.18
CA TYR A 304 11.36 5.27 -3.30
C TYR A 304 10.99 5.97 -4.60
N ILE A 305 11.86 5.83 -5.60
CA ILE A 305 11.74 6.49 -6.89
C ILE A 305 11.61 5.42 -7.98
N PRO A 306 10.45 5.31 -8.67
CA PRO A 306 10.24 4.36 -9.75
C PRO A 306 11.27 4.49 -10.87
N SER A 307 11.63 3.37 -11.49
CA SER A 307 12.58 3.33 -12.62
C SER A 307 12.09 4.09 -13.86
N GLY A 308 10.77 4.30 -13.97
CA GLY A 308 10.15 5.15 -14.99
C GLY A 308 10.25 6.66 -14.73
N CYS A 309 10.58 7.09 -13.51
CA CYS A 309 10.61 8.51 -13.15
C CYS A 309 11.90 9.20 -13.63
N SER A 310 11.72 10.25 -14.40
CA SER A 310 12.79 11.07 -14.97
C SER A 310 12.27 12.50 -15.21
N GLN A 311 13.14 13.44 -15.60
CA GLN A 311 12.69 14.78 -15.99
C GLN A 311 11.75 14.78 -17.21
N ASN A 312 11.84 13.76 -18.07
CA ASN A 312 10.99 13.62 -19.25
C ASN A 312 9.71 12.80 -18.97
N THR A 313 9.55 12.23 -17.77
CA THR A 313 8.39 11.42 -17.39
C THR A 313 7.65 12.09 -16.24
N LYS A 314 6.42 12.57 -16.47
CA LYS A 314 5.58 13.11 -15.39
C LYS A 314 5.22 12.00 -14.40
N CYS A 315 5.67 12.13 -13.15
CA CYS A 315 5.41 11.20 -12.06
C CYS A 315 4.41 11.78 -11.05
N LYS A 316 3.87 10.93 -10.18
CA LYS A 316 2.95 11.29 -9.09
C LYS A 316 3.67 11.15 -7.76
N LEU A 317 3.09 11.68 -6.69
CA LEU A 317 3.63 11.55 -5.33
C LEU A 317 2.62 10.86 -4.40
N HIS A 318 3.12 9.93 -3.60
CA HIS A 318 2.40 9.38 -2.46
C HIS A 318 3.27 9.46 -1.20
N ILE A 319 2.71 9.99 -0.12
CA ILE A 319 3.37 10.01 1.19
C ILE A 319 2.81 8.86 2.03
N ALA A 320 3.66 7.98 2.56
CA ALA A 320 3.26 6.77 3.28
C ALA A 320 3.80 6.77 4.72
N LEU A 321 2.90 6.90 5.70
CA LEU A 321 3.23 7.11 7.10
C LEU A 321 3.11 5.85 7.97
N HIS A 322 4.20 5.49 8.61
CA HIS A 322 4.27 4.38 9.56
C HIS A 322 3.48 4.67 10.86
N GLY A 323 3.10 3.63 11.59
CA GLY A 323 2.48 3.74 12.91
C GLY A 323 3.50 3.85 14.06
N CYS A 324 3.00 3.97 15.29
CA CYS A 324 3.80 3.84 16.50
C CYS A 324 4.58 2.50 16.50
N LYS A 325 5.86 2.52 16.92
CA LYS A 325 6.79 1.37 16.88
C LYS A 325 7.06 0.77 15.50
N MET A 326 6.72 1.50 14.42
CA MET A 326 6.96 1.08 13.03
C MET A 326 7.95 1.98 12.28
N GLY A 327 8.47 3.02 12.93
CA GLY A 327 9.53 3.86 12.37
C GLY A 327 10.91 3.19 12.44
N ARG A 328 11.87 3.77 11.72
CA ARG A 328 13.24 3.25 11.57
C ARG A 328 13.89 2.80 12.88
N HIS A 329 13.73 3.58 13.96
CA HIS A 329 14.29 3.25 15.28
C HIS A 329 13.91 1.84 15.79
N TYR A 330 12.73 1.33 15.44
CA TYR A 330 12.22 0.04 15.96
C TYR A 330 12.35 -1.12 14.98
N ILE A 331 12.11 -0.87 13.69
CA ILE A 331 12.03 -1.92 12.66
C ILE A 331 12.83 -1.58 11.40
N ASP A 332 13.74 -0.60 11.47
CA ASP A 332 14.57 -0.10 10.37
C ASP A 332 13.76 0.16 9.09
N ASP A 333 14.08 -0.51 7.98
CA ASP A 333 13.40 -0.34 6.70
C ASP A 333 12.20 -1.28 6.48
N VAL A 334 11.80 -2.08 7.47
CA VAL A 334 10.74 -3.11 7.32
C VAL A 334 9.40 -2.52 6.85
N TYR A 335 8.97 -1.39 7.42
CA TYR A 335 7.75 -0.70 6.94
C TYR A 335 7.88 -0.30 5.47
N VAL A 336 9.02 0.26 5.11
CA VAL A 336 9.30 0.81 3.78
C VAL A 336 9.40 -0.31 2.74
N LYS A 337 9.99 -1.45 3.08
CA LYS A 337 10.20 -2.59 2.16
C LYS A 337 9.04 -3.58 2.06
N HIS A 338 8.14 -3.65 3.05
CA HIS A 338 7.15 -4.74 3.13
C HIS A 338 5.67 -4.31 3.14
N THR A 339 5.38 -3.02 3.00
CA THR A 339 4.01 -2.50 2.87
C THR A 339 3.40 -2.65 1.46
N GLY A 340 4.21 -2.90 0.43
CA GLY A 340 3.76 -3.07 -0.95
C GLY A 340 3.59 -1.77 -1.75
N TYR A 341 3.81 -0.60 -1.13
CA TYR A 341 3.71 0.70 -1.82
C TYR A 341 4.75 0.85 -2.93
N ASN A 342 5.98 0.32 -2.76
CA ASN A 342 7.03 0.41 -3.79
C ASN A 342 6.64 -0.29 -5.08
N GLU A 343 6.07 -1.50 -4.98
CA GLU A 343 5.58 -2.25 -6.13
C GLU A 343 4.43 -1.54 -6.84
N VAL A 344 3.55 -0.85 -6.08
CA VAL A 344 2.51 0.01 -6.65
C VAL A 344 3.13 1.23 -7.34
N GLY A 345 4.12 1.87 -6.72
CA GLY A 345 4.84 3.02 -7.25
C GLY A 345 5.56 2.73 -8.57
N GLU A 346 6.31 1.63 -8.61
CA GLU A 346 7.04 1.15 -9.79
C GLU A 346 6.11 0.89 -10.98
N LEU A 347 4.92 0.32 -10.73
CA LEU A 347 3.95 0.00 -11.77
C LEU A 347 3.16 1.22 -12.27
N ASN A 348 3.18 2.37 -11.58
CA ASN A 348 2.27 3.49 -11.83
C ASN A 348 2.96 4.86 -11.91
N ASN A 349 4.30 4.90 -11.92
CA ASN A 349 5.14 6.10 -11.86
C ASN A 349 4.76 7.01 -10.67
N ILE A 350 4.68 6.42 -9.47
CA ILE A 350 4.40 7.13 -8.22
C ILE A 350 5.65 7.07 -7.33
N ILE A 351 6.27 8.21 -7.08
CA ILE A 351 7.31 8.37 -6.05
C ILE A 351 6.65 8.16 -4.69
N ILE A 352 7.25 7.32 -3.84
CA ILE A 352 6.75 7.07 -2.49
C ILE A 352 7.71 7.71 -1.48
N LEU A 353 7.22 8.71 -0.76
CA LEU A 353 7.96 9.37 0.32
C LEU A 353 7.60 8.70 1.66
N TYR A 354 8.61 8.37 2.45
CA TYR A 354 8.47 7.70 3.76
C TYR A 354 9.19 8.48 4.86
N PRO A 355 8.60 9.58 5.34
CA PRO A 355 9.05 10.29 6.52
C PRO A 355 9.10 9.38 7.74
N GLN A 356 10.00 9.67 8.67
CA GLN A 356 10.24 8.85 9.86
C GLN A 356 10.08 9.67 11.15
N ALA A 357 9.18 9.24 12.02
CA ALA A 357 9.10 9.68 13.41
C ALA A 357 10.04 8.82 14.30
N VAL A 358 10.60 9.44 15.33
CA VAL A 358 11.56 8.83 16.28
C VAL A 358 11.06 9.03 17.72
N PRO A 359 11.28 8.07 18.63
CA PRO A 359 10.86 8.26 20.02
C PRO A 359 11.63 9.37 20.74
N ASN A 360 10.95 10.03 21.67
CA ASN A 360 11.54 10.97 22.62
C ASN A 360 10.84 10.86 24.00
N SER A 361 11.21 11.70 24.97
CA SER A 361 10.67 11.65 26.34
C SER A 361 9.15 11.91 26.46
N LYS A 362 8.51 12.53 25.46
CA LYS A 362 7.06 12.78 25.38
C LYS A 362 6.32 11.81 24.45
N ASN A 363 7.08 11.06 23.64
CA ASN A 363 6.61 10.19 22.58
C ASN A 363 7.45 8.90 22.60
N ALA A 364 7.35 8.11 23.67
CA ALA A 364 8.21 6.94 23.90
C ALA A 364 8.00 5.78 22.89
N ASP A 365 7.00 5.90 22.01
CA ASP A 365 6.60 4.91 21.02
C ASP A 365 6.89 5.36 19.56
N GLY A 366 7.45 6.55 19.34
CA GLY A 366 7.77 7.09 18.01
C GLY A 366 6.55 7.27 17.10
N CYS A 367 5.44 7.74 17.68
CA CYS A 367 4.20 8.06 16.97
C CYS A 367 4.28 9.42 16.25
N TRP A 368 3.38 9.65 15.29
CA TRP A 368 3.09 10.99 14.75
C TRP A 368 2.25 11.80 15.73
N ASP A 369 2.38 13.14 15.71
CA ASP A 369 1.73 14.04 16.66
C ASP A 369 0.25 14.27 16.32
N MET A 370 -0.55 13.42 16.94
CA MET A 370 -2.01 13.45 16.92
C MET A 370 -2.63 14.15 18.13
N TYR A 371 -1.85 14.57 19.12
CA TYR A 371 -2.37 14.99 20.43
C TYR A 371 -1.65 16.17 21.09
N GLY A 372 -0.79 16.88 20.36
CA GLY A 372 -0.17 18.13 20.79
C GLY A 372 1.13 17.99 21.56
N PHE A 373 1.85 16.88 21.45
CA PHE A 373 3.12 16.71 22.20
C PHE A 373 4.27 17.58 21.66
N THR A 374 4.20 17.99 20.38
CA THR A 374 5.10 18.99 19.77
C THR A 374 4.62 20.43 19.98
N GLY A 375 3.36 20.65 20.35
CA GLY A 375 2.81 21.96 20.70
C GLY A 375 1.31 22.07 20.42
N GLN A 376 0.69 23.16 20.89
CA GLN A 376 -0.76 23.41 20.71
C GLN A 376 -1.17 23.54 19.24
N ASN A 377 -0.25 23.97 18.37
CA ASN A 377 -0.50 24.15 16.94
C ASN A 377 -0.46 22.84 16.13
N TYR A 378 -0.29 21.66 16.76
CA TYR A 378 -0.06 20.39 16.06
C TYR A 378 -1.05 20.12 14.90
N ALA A 379 -2.33 20.39 15.13
CA ALA A 379 -3.42 20.19 14.17
C ALA A 379 -3.60 21.33 13.15
N THR A 380 -2.62 22.21 12.96
CA THR A 380 -2.70 23.38 12.07
C THR A 380 -1.51 23.44 11.12
N ASN A 381 -1.57 24.32 10.11
CA ASN A 381 -0.44 24.65 9.23
C ASN A 381 0.80 25.21 9.95
N LYS A 382 0.74 25.47 11.26
CA LYS A 382 1.87 25.89 12.13
C LYS A 382 2.36 24.75 13.05
N GLY A 383 1.87 23.52 12.87
CA GLY A 383 2.32 22.35 13.62
C GLY A 383 3.71 21.92 13.17
N LEU A 384 4.60 21.59 14.11
CA LEU A 384 6.01 21.29 13.79
C LEU A 384 6.15 20.13 12.79
N GLN A 385 5.55 18.97 13.08
CA GLN A 385 5.56 17.84 12.13
C GLN A 385 4.81 18.14 10.82
N VAL A 386 3.81 19.03 10.84
CA VAL A 386 3.03 19.42 9.65
C VAL A 386 3.90 20.24 8.71
N MET A 387 4.56 21.29 9.21
CA MET A 387 5.48 22.11 8.41
C MET A 387 6.64 21.28 7.86
N ALA A 388 7.23 20.39 8.66
CA ALA A 388 8.28 19.49 8.17
C ALA A 388 7.78 18.58 7.03
N MET A 389 6.58 18.02 7.17
CA MET A 389 5.92 17.20 6.15
C MET A 389 5.64 17.99 4.85
N ASP A 390 5.16 19.22 4.98
CA ASP A 390 4.84 20.11 3.86
C ASP A 390 6.12 20.49 3.10
N ASN A 391 7.16 20.92 3.81
CA ASN A 391 8.45 21.27 3.21
C ASN A 391 9.11 20.07 2.48
N MET A 392 8.93 18.84 3.00
CA MET A 392 9.36 17.63 2.28
C MET A 392 8.52 17.35 1.02
N ARG A 393 7.22 17.66 1.03
CA ARG A 393 6.37 17.58 -0.18
C ARG A 393 6.87 18.56 -1.22
N GLU A 394 6.98 19.85 -0.88
CA GLU A 394 7.40 20.92 -1.80
C GLU A 394 8.77 20.61 -2.42
N ARG A 395 9.73 20.11 -1.63
CA ARG A 395 11.03 19.66 -2.12
C ARG A 395 10.94 18.60 -3.22
N VAL A 396 10.04 17.62 -3.08
CA VAL A 396 9.84 16.56 -4.08
C VAL A 396 9.09 17.07 -5.31
N LEU A 397 8.22 18.07 -5.14
CA LEU A 397 7.53 18.77 -6.23
C LEU A 397 8.44 19.75 -6.99
N GLY A 398 9.56 20.18 -6.38
CA GLY A 398 10.49 21.16 -6.95
C GLY A 398 10.02 22.60 -6.78
N GLN A 399 9.30 22.88 -5.70
CA GLN A 399 8.74 24.19 -5.32
C GLN A 399 9.58 24.89 -4.24
#